data_AF-A0A484ZM08-F1
#
_entry.id   AF-A0A484ZM08-F1
#
_cell.length_a   1.000
_cell.length_b   1.000
_cell.length_c   1.000
_cell.angle_alpha   90.00
_cell.angle_beta   90.00
_cell.angle_gamma   90.00
#
_symmetry.space_group_name_H-M   'P 1'
#
loop_
_entity.id
_entity.type
_entity.pdbx_description
1 polymer ?
#
loop_
_entity_poly.entity_id
_entity_poly.type
_entity_poly.pdbx_seq_one_letter_code
_entity_poly.pdbx_strand_id
1 'polypeptide(L)' 'MSSLSKEAILVHAALEAKGLETPLRGAVLDSDIRKQRIQAHIDRDYATA' A
#
# COMPACT_ATOMS: atom_id res chain seq x y z
N MET A 1 -12.65 -3.83 13.78
CA MET A 1 -11.50 -4.52 14.41
C MET A 1 -10.39 -4.54 13.37
N SER A 2 -9.21 -4.04 13.68
CA SER A 2 -8.06 -4.15 12.76
C SER A 2 -7.81 -5.63 12.47
N SER A 3 -7.56 -6.01 11.21
CA SER A 3 -7.21 -7.37 10.81
C SER A 3 -5.79 -7.78 11.23
N LEU A 4 -5.03 -6.86 11.82
CA LEU A 4 -3.65 -7.07 12.24
C LEU A 4 -3.58 -7.83 13.56
N SER A 5 -2.58 -8.69 13.68
CA SER A 5 -2.24 -9.34 14.95
C SER A 5 -1.71 -8.32 15.96
N LYS A 6 -1.65 -8.71 17.24
CA LYS A 6 -1.10 -7.86 18.30
C LYS A 6 0.36 -7.50 18.04
N GLU A 7 1.15 -8.46 17.57
CA GLU A 7 2.55 -8.30 17.23
C GLU A 7 2.72 -7.30 16.09
N ALA A 8 1.89 -7.37 15.05
CA ALA A 8 1.95 -6.45 13.91
C ALA A 8 1.70 -5.00 14.33
N ILE A 9 0.73 -4.76 15.24
CA ILE A 9 0.46 -3.43 15.79
C ILE A 9 1.66 -2.91 16.59
N LEU A 10 2.23 -3.76 17.45
CA LEU A 10 3.38 -3.38 18.29
C LEU A 10 4.62 -3.05 17.46
N VAL A 11 4.92 -3.86 16.45
CA VAL A 11 6.08 -3.65 15.58
C VAL A 11 5.90 -2.39 14.73
N HIS A 12 4.73 -2.20 14.11
CA HIS A 12 4.46 -1.03 13.28
C HIS A 12 4.59 0.28 14.09
N ALA A 13 3.98 0.35 15.28
CA ALA A 13 4.10 1.51 16.15
C ALA A 13 5.56 1.80 16.56
N ALA A 14 6.36 0.76 16.82
CA ALA A 14 7.77 0.92 17.16
C ALA A 14 8.62 1.42 15.97
N LEU A 15 8.31 1.00 14.74
CA LEU A 15 8.97 1.46 13.52
C LEU A 15 8.62 2.92 13.21
N GLU A 16 7.35 3.29 13.32
CA GLU A 16 6.90 4.68 13.12
C GLU A 16 7.54 5.63 14.13
N ALA A 17 7.53 5.28 15.42
CA ALA A 17 8.10 6.12 16.48
C ALA A 17 9.61 6.38 16.31
N LYS A 18 10.33 5.47 15.65
CA LYS A 18 11.76 5.61 15.34
C LYS A 18 12.04 6.19 13.96
N GLY A 19 11.01 6.49 13.17
CA GLY A 19 11.17 6.94 11.79
C GLY A 19 11.81 5.89 10.87
N LEU A 20 11.64 4.60 11.20
CA LEU A 20 12.18 3.47 10.45
C LEU A 20 11.13 2.80 9.55
N GLU A 21 9.86 3.17 9.69
CA GLU A 21 8.80 2.68 8.81
C GLU A 21 9.00 3.21 7.38
N THR A 22 8.60 2.40 6.40
CA THR A 22 8.65 2.81 5.00
C THR A 22 7.73 4.01 4.78
N PRO A 23 8.12 5.03 3.99
CA PRO A 23 7.27 6.18 3.67
C PRO A 23 6.01 5.79 2.87
N LEU A 24 5.01 5.25 3.55
CA LEU A 24 3.74 4.83 2.98
C LEU A 24 2.70 5.95 3.12
N ARG A 25 1.86 6.10 2.09
CA ARG A 25 0.68 6.95 2.14
C ARG A 25 -0.54 6.04 2.22
N GLY A 26 -1.37 6.23 3.26
CA GLY A 26 -2.52 5.37 3.55
C GLY A 26 -3.38 5.15 2.31
N ALA A 27 -3.37 3.92 1.78
CA ALA A 27 -4.03 3.61 0.52
C ALA A 27 -5.55 3.78 0.65
N VAL A 28 -6.15 4.54 -0.27
CA VAL A 28 -7.57 4.94 -0.24
C VAL A 28 -8.47 3.97 -1.04
N LEU A 29 -7.88 3.00 -1.75
CA LEU A 29 -8.59 2.08 -2.66
C LEU A 29 -8.33 0.61 -2.33
N ASP A 30 -9.35 -0.22 -2.57
CA ASP A 30 -9.26 -1.67 -2.48
C ASP A 30 -8.15 -2.25 -3.38
N SER A 31 -7.60 -3.38 -2.95
CA SER A 31 -6.45 -4.01 -3.62
C SER A 31 -6.73 -4.43 -5.06
N ASP A 32 -7.93 -4.90 -5.36
CA ASP A 32 -8.26 -5.38 -6.71
C ASP A 32 -8.52 -4.20 -7.65
N ILE A 33 -9.17 -3.14 -7.16
CA ILE A 33 -9.31 -1.88 -7.90
C ILE A 33 -7.93 -1.27 -8.22
N ARG A 34 -6.99 -1.32 -7.27
CA ARG A 34 -5.62 -0.83 -7.50
C ARG A 34 -4.91 -1.62 -8.61
N LYS A 35 -4.99 -2.95 -8.58
CA LYS A 35 -4.37 -3.80 -9.63
C LYS A 35 -4.94 -3.47 -11.02
N GLN A 36 -6.26 -3.35 -11.13
CA GLN A 36 -6.91 -2.99 -12.41
C GLN A 36 -6.44 -1.63 -12.94
N ARG A 37 -6.35 -0.62 -12.07
CA ARG A 37 -5.90 0.73 -12.47
C ARG A 37 -4.43 0.75 -12.88
N ILE A 38 -3.57 0.01 -12.18
CA ILE A 38 -2.16 -0.12 -12.54
C ILE A 38 -2.04 -0.77 -13.91
N GLN A 39 -2.75 -1.88 -14.15
CA GLN A 39 -2.73 -2.58 -15.44
C GLN A 39 -3.21 -1.66 -16.58
N ALA A 40 -4.35 -0.98 -16.39
CA ALA A 40 -4.88 -0.08 -17.40
C ALA A 40 -3.92 1.07 -17.74
N HIS A 41 -3.15 1.57 -16.77
CA HIS A 41 -2.13 2.57 -17.02
C HIS A 41 -0.97 2.01 -17.85
N ILE A 42 -0.49 0.82 -17.49
CA ILE A 42 0.58 0.13 -18.22
C ILE A 42 0.15 -0.12 -19.68
N ASP A 43 -1.04 -0.65 -19.90
CA ASP A 43 -1.58 -0.95 -21.24
C ASP A 43 -1.72 0.33 -22.08
N ARG A 44 -2.17 1.43 -21.47
CA ARG A 44 -2.28 2.73 -22.13
C ARG A 44 -0.92 3.23 -22.61
N ASP A 45 0.12 3.12 -21.79
CA ASP A 45 1.45 3.62 -22.12
C ASP A 45 2.06 2.82 -23.29
N TYR A 46 1.89 1.49 -23.30
CA TYR A 46 2.32 0.64 -24.42
C TYR A 46 1.51 0.83 -25.70
N ALA A 47 0.24 1.22 -25.61
CA ALA A 47 -0.59 1.52 -26.80
C ALA A 47 -0.20 2.85 -27.47
N THR A 48 0.55 3.71 -26.78
CA THR A 48 1.01 5.02 -27.28
C THR A 48 2.48 5.03 -27.73
N ALA A 49 3.19 3.91 -27.60
CA ALA A 49 4.57 3.72 -28.00
C ALA A 49 4.67 2.99 -29.36
#